data_AF-A0A132B6V4-F1
#
_entry.id   AF-A0A132B6V4-F1
#
_cell.length_a   1.000
_cell.length_b   1.000
_cell.length_c   1.000
_cell.angle_alpha   90.00
_cell.angle_beta   90.00
_cell.angle_gamma   90.00
#
_symmetry.space_group_name_H-M   'P 1'
#
loop_
_entity.id
_entity.type
_entity.pdbx_description
1 polymer ?
#
loop_
_entity_poly.entity_id
_entity_poly.type
_entity_poly.pdbx_seq_one_letter_code
_entity_poly.pdbx_strand_id
1 'polypeptide(L)'
;MSEGFIYRPEWRKPHCLRGAPLKALVELFESYDLLPPEQVAVLTQAVDGLRLLDGFHPIWRPCKLQTFFAETRLVRYFVVNGAIGAAAAGTNDLDSGEADFFKQLDKDAAIVEEDAKAKANIVHGFNSHRSAVVPWLRRIGIEEHTRGLKKDEMHASFAVPKNADDEPELFLMLELALSRFHTAAVGRARGFDPKKEPNTRKTNFGYWKQFLTYCYRVAYCGGHFTTADDDQRTPESSIQLTGAQEKAWEAAFQSAVEQDRPGLRDVILVLSMALICHEFGGNRYSSPLLSFCAMLSVKPYTKTWKEPGNYNSCLSGVIWVVQLIIFHASACLEKAELGDTLERIKQYCGCLLSRRRSLGRTKHSGMWTRRS
;
A
#
# COMPACT_ATOMS: atom_id res chain seq x y z
N MET A 1 -22.62 -7.17 -55.29
CA MET A 1 -21.40 -7.69 -54.61
C MET A 1 -20.82 -6.55 -53.82
N SER A 2 -21.23 -6.44 -52.56
CA SER A 2 -20.93 -5.36 -51.65
C SER A 2 -20.08 -5.92 -50.52
N GLU A 3 -18.87 -5.39 -50.37
CA GLU A 3 -17.96 -5.70 -49.27
C GLU A 3 -18.56 -5.20 -47.94
N GLY A 4 -19.01 -6.15 -47.11
CA GLY A 4 -19.44 -5.89 -45.74
C GLY A 4 -18.29 -6.11 -44.78
N PHE A 5 -17.73 -5.02 -44.24
CA PHE A 5 -16.81 -5.05 -43.10
C PHE A 5 -17.46 -5.78 -41.92
N ILE A 6 -16.91 -6.94 -41.53
CA ILE A 6 -17.29 -7.61 -40.29
C ILE A 6 -16.64 -6.87 -39.13
N TYR A 7 -17.44 -6.07 -38.44
CA TYR A 7 -17.10 -5.41 -37.19
C TYR A 7 -16.98 -6.47 -36.07
N ARG A 8 -15.79 -6.64 -35.51
CA ARG A 8 -15.62 -7.43 -34.26
C ARG A 8 -16.05 -6.57 -33.07
N PRO A 9 -16.95 -7.03 -32.19
CA PRO A 9 -17.14 -6.38 -30.90
C PRO A 9 -15.99 -6.80 -29.97
N GLU A 10 -15.12 -5.84 -29.64
CA GLU A 10 -14.21 -5.97 -28.51
C GLU A 10 -15.02 -6.01 -27.22
N TRP A 11 -14.89 -7.08 -26.44
CA TRP A 11 -15.40 -7.14 -25.08
C TRP A 11 -14.66 -6.12 -24.21
N ARG A 12 -15.27 -4.95 -23.98
CA ARG A 12 -14.73 -3.93 -23.09
C ARG A 12 -15.13 -4.21 -21.65
N LYS A 13 -14.14 -4.18 -20.76
CA LYS A 13 -14.35 -4.20 -19.30
C LYS A 13 -15.17 -2.96 -18.87
N PRO A 14 -16.02 -3.05 -17.83
CA PRO A 14 -17.01 -2.01 -17.47
C PRO A 14 -16.42 -0.60 -17.24
N HIS A 15 -15.16 -0.52 -16.81
CA HIS A 15 -14.42 0.72 -16.54
C HIS A 15 -13.95 1.45 -17.81
N CYS A 16 -14.21 0.91 -18.99
CA CYS A 16 -13.83 1.50 -20.29
C CYS A 16 -15.02 2.08 -21.07
N LEU A 17 -16.23 2.10 -20.50
CA LEU A 17 -17.43 2.65 -21.14
C LEU A 17 -17.43 4.19 -21.02
N ARG A 18 -17.60 4.90 -22.15
CA ARG A 18 -17.85 6.36 -22.19
C ARG A 18 -18.94 6.65 -23.22
N GLY A 19 -19.75 7.69 -22.96
CA GLY A 19 -20.81 8.13 -23.88
C GLY A 19 -22.06 7.24 -23.86
N ALA A 20 -22.71 7.08 -25.01
CA ALA A 20 -24.01 6.41 -25.19
C ALA A 20 -24.13 5.00 -24.54
N PRO A 21 -23.09 4.14 -24.52
CA PRO A 21 -23.17 2.82 -23.88
C PRO A 21 -23.31 2.87 -22.36
N LEU A 22 -22.73 3.89 -21.69
CA LEU A 22 -22.89 4.08 -20.25
C LEU A 22 -24.28 4.63 -19.93
N LYS A 23 -24.83 5.47 -20.82
CA LYS A 23 -26.18 6.01 -20.70
C LYS A 23 -27.25 4.91 -20.80
N ALA A 24 -27.12 4.02 -21.79
CA ALA A 24 -28.02 2.87 -21.94
C ALA A 24 -27.99 1.91 -20.74
N LEU A 25 -26.83 1.76 -20.09
CA LEU A 25 -26.68 0.93 -18.89
C LEU A 25 -27.31 1.59 -17.66
N VAL A 26 -27.24 2.92 -17.55
CA VAL A 26 -27.92 3.69 -16.49
C VAL A 26 -29.43 3.69 -16.69
N GLU A 27 -29.91 3.88 -17.92
CA GLU A 27 -31.34 3.79 -18.27
C GLU A 27 -31.90 2.39 -18.01
N LEU A 28 -31.10 1.34 -18.21
CA LEU A 28 -31.46 -0.03 -17.86
C LEU A 28 -31.58 -0.24 -16.34
N PHE A 29 -30.77 0.45 -15.52
CA PHE A 29 -30.89 0.38 -14.06
C PHE A 29 -32.01 1.27 -13.52
N GLU A 30 -32.34 2.37 -14.21
CA GLU A 30 -33.51 3.22 -13.89
C GLU A 30 -34.84 2.51 -14.16
N SER A 31 -34.89 1.48 -15.02
CA SER A 31 -36.09 0.68 -15.24
C SER A 31 -36.33 -0.44 -14.20
N TYR A 32 -35.47 -0.59 -13.20
CA TYR A 32 -35.65 -1.56 -12.11
C TYR A 32 -36.27 -0.88 -10.87
N ASP A 33 -37.58 -1.07 -10.68
CA ASP A 33 -38.19 -0.84 -9.37
C ASP A 33 -37.85 -1.99 -8.42
N LEU A 34 -37.16 -1.67 -7.32
CA LEU A 34 -36.77 -2.63 -6.30
C LEU A 34 -37.99 -3.02 -5.44
N LEU A 35 -38.57 -4.18 -5.73
CA LEU A 35 -39.62 -4.76 -4.89
C LEU A 35 -39.05 -5.40 -3.61
N PRO A 36 -39.82 -5.42 -2.50
CA PRO A 36 -39.43 -6.08 -1.25
C PRO A 36 -39.15 -7.58 -1.45
N PRO A 37 -38.24 -8.17 -0.65
CA PRO A 37 -37.70 -9.51 -0.85
C PRO A 37 -38.74 -10.65 -0.79
N GLU A 38 -39.95 -10.38 -0.32
CA GLU A 38 -41.01 -11.37 -0.12
C GLU A 38 -41.80 -11.71 -1.40
N GLN A 39 -41.55 -11.03 -2.53
CA GLN A 39 -42.24 -11.28 -3.80
C GLN A 39 -41.35 -11.84 -4.92
N VAL A 40 -40.07 -12.14 -4.65
CA VAL A 40 -39.17 -12.72 -5.67
C VAL A 40 -39.21 -14.24 -5.59
N ALA A 41 -40.11 -14.86 -6.37
CA ALA A 41 -39.94 -16.25 -6.74
C ALA A 41 -38.66 -16.37 -7.60
N VAL A 42 -37.71 -17.19 -7.15
CA VAL A 42 -36.47 -17.45 -7.91
C VAL A 42 -36.85 -18.10 -9.24
N LEU A 43 -36.76 -17.35 -10.32
CA LEU A 43 -36.86 -17.87 -11.69
C LEU A 43 -35.57 -18.64 -11.99
N THR A 44 -35.56 -19.93 -11.65
CA THR A 44 -34.47 -20.89 -11.90
C THR A 44 -34.26 -21.20 -13.39
N GLN A 45 -34.94 -20.51 -14.31
CA GLN A 45 -34.80 -20.75 -15.75
C GLN A 45 -33.69 -19.93 -16.43
N ALA A 46 -33.07 -18.96 -15.76
CA ALA A 46 -31.99 -18.17 -16.37
C ALA A 46 -30.62 -18.88 -16.42
N VAL A 47 -30.48 -20.05 -15.78
CA VAL A 47 -29.20 -20.80 -15.73
C VAL A 47 -29.15 -21.95 -16.76
N ASP A 48 -30.29 -22.49 -17.19
CA ASP A 48 -30.32 -23.58 -18.18
C ASP A 48 -30.22 -23.07 -19.64
N GLY A 49 -30.48 -21.78 -19.89
CA GLY A 49 -30.27 -21.14 -21.19
C GLY A 49 -28.81 -20.92 -21.58
N LEU A 50 -27.85 -21.15 -20.68
CA LEU A 50 -26.41 -21.00 -20.94
C LEU A 50 -25.72 -22.30 -21.36
N ARG A 51 -26.46 -23.42 -21.51
CA ARG A 51 -25.88 -24.73 -21.84
C ARG A 51 -26.20 -25.27 -23.24
N LEU A 52 -26.88 -24.52 -24.10
CA LEU A 52 -27.15 -24.92 -25.48
C LEU A 52 -26.87 -23.77 -26.45
N LEU A 53 -25.60 -23.55 -26.75
CA LEU A 53 -25.16 -22.89 -27.99
C LEU A 53 -24.03 -23.74 -28.57
N ASP A 54 -24.39 -24.57 -29.56
CA ASP A 54 -23.46 -25.23 -30.45
C ASP A 54 -22.53 -24.19 -31.09
N GLY A 55 -21.22 -24.34 -30.89
CA GLY A 55 -20.23 -23.44 -31.49
C GLY A 55 -18.93 -23.21 -30.73
N PHE A 56 -18.74 -23.80 -29.55
CA PHE A 56 -17.44 -23.76 -28.86
C PHE A 56 -16.44 -24.74 -29.50
N HIS A 57 -15.88 -24.35 -30.65
CA HIS A 57 -14.60 -24.92 -31.07
C HIS A 57 -13.50 -24.41 -30.12
N PRO A 58 -12.60 -25.28 -29.62
CA PRO A 58 -11.48 -24.83 -28.80
C PRO A 58 -10.59 -23.85 -29.59
N ILE A 59 -10.39 -22.65 -29.05
CA ILE A 59 -9.52 -21.58 -29.59
C ILE A 59 -8.04 -21.89 -29.28
N TRP A 60 -7.64 -23.15 -29.41
CA TRP A 60 -6.26 -23.58 -29.27
C TRP A 60 -5.90 -24.37 -30.52
N ARG A 61 -5.04 -23.78 -31.36
CA ARG A 61 -4.36 -24.54 -32.41
C ARG A 61 -3.01 -25.00 -31.87
N PRO A 62 -2.64 -26.29 -32.05
CA PRO A 62 -1.26 -26.70 -31.85
C PRO A 62 -0.37 -25.91 -32.82
N CYS A 63 0.60 -25.17 -32.28
CA CYS A 63 1.61 -24.48 -33.05
C CYS A 63 2.97 -25.10 -32.77
N LYS A 64 3.79 -25.30 -33.81
CA LYS A 64 5.21 -25.65 -33.63
C LYS A 64 5.95 -24.36 -33.31
N LEU A 65 6.33 -24.18 -32.05
CA LEU A 65 7.30 -23.17 -31.64
C LEU A 65 8.68 -23.57 -32.16
N GLN A 66 9.31 -22.70 -32.95
CA GLN A 66 10.72 -22.82 -33.29
C GLN A 66 11.52 -22.30 -32.09
N THR A 67 12.01 -23.22 -31.26
CA THR A 67 13.05 -22.92 -30.27
C THR A 67 14.38 -22.79 -31.01
N PHE A 68 15.12 -21.69 -30.77
CA PHE A 68 16.43 -21.48 -31.43
C PHE A 68 17.50 -22.50 -30.99
N PHE A 69 17.25 -23.27 -29.93
CA PHE A 69 18.00 -24.49 -29.62
C PHE A 69 17.05 -25.56 -29.08
N ALA A 70 16.74 -26.56 -29.92
CA ALA A 70 15.86 -27.68 -29.62
C ALA A 70 16.60 -29.03 -29.52
N GLU A 71 17.94 -28.99 -29.52
CA GLU A 71 18.78 -30.19 -29.43
C GLU A 71 19.82 -30.01 -28.33
N THR A 72 19.87 -30.96 -27.40
CA THR A 72 20.91 -31.12 -26.36
C THR A 72 22.31 -31.40 -26.93
N ARG A 73 22.55 -31.16 -28.22
CA ARG A 73 23.80 -31.45 -28.94
C ARG A 73 24.65 -30.23 -29.31
N LEU A 74 24.19 -29.00 -29.03
CA LEU A 74 24.93 -27.77 -29.36
C LEU A 74 25.04 -26.80 -28.18
N VAL A 75 25.24 -27.33 -26.97
CA VAL A 75 25.85 -26.52 -25.91
C VAL A 75 27.36 -26.53 -26.18
N ARG A 76 27.94 -25.36 -26.47
CA ARG A 76 29.39 -25.21 -26.58
C ARG A 76 30.00 -25.35 -25.19
N TYR A 77 30.44 -26.56 -24.85
CA TYR A 77 31.40 -26.77 -23.79
C TYR A 77 32.80 -26.69 -24.39
N PHE A 78 33.69 -25.94 -23.75
CA PHE A 78 35.13 -26.09 -23.97
C PHE A 78 35.57 -27.35 -23.23
N VAL A 79 36.12 -28.31 -23.96
CA VAL A 79 36.78 -29.48 -23.38
C VAL A 79 38.17 -29.02 -22.94
N VAL A 80 38.44 -29.06 -21.63
CA VAL A 80 39.80 -29.01 -21.13
C VAL A 80 40.42 -30.36 -21.47
N ASN A 81 41.17 -30.42 -22.57
CA ASN A 81 41.97 -31.59 -22.90
C ASN A 81 43.08 -31.67 -21.84
N GLY A 82 42.87 -32.50 -20.82
CA GLY A 82 43.97 -32.97 -19.98
C GLY A 82 44.97 -33.64 -20.91
N ALA A 83 46.13 -33.03 -21.09
CA ALA A 83 47.19 -33.57 -21.92
C ALA A 83 47.62 -34.93 -21.34
N ILE A 84 47.12 -36.02 -21.92
CA ILE A 84 47.64 -37.36 -21.64
C ILE A 84 48.96 -37.46 -22.38
N GLY A 85 50.04 -37.13 -21.67
CA GLY A 85 51.38 -37.19 -22.26
C GLY A 85 52.49 -36.47 -21.50
N ALA A 86 52.37 -36.27 -20.19
CA ALA A 86 53.54 -36.01 -19.35
C ALA A 86 53.32 -36.68 -17.99
N ALA A 87 54.33 -37.39 -17.55
CA ALA A 87 54.33 -38.27 -16.40
C ALA A 87 53.87 -37.59 -15.11
N ALA A 88 53.29 -38.40 -14.21
CA ALA A 88 53.15 -38.20 -12.77
C ALA A 88 53.78 -36.89 -12.24
N ALA A 89 53.00 -35.82 -12.24
CA ALA A 89 53.17 -34.70 -11.34
C ALA A 89 52.03 -34.77 -10.33
N GLY A 90 52.37 -34.59 -9.06
CA GLY A 90 51.58 -34.96 -7.89
C GLY A 90 50.14 -34.46 -7.91
N THR A 91 49.36 -35.00 -6.96
CA THR A 91 48.36 -34.20 -6.28
C THR A 91 49.01 -32.87 -5.88
N ASN A 92 48.91 -31.86 -6.74
CA ASN A 92 49.29 -30.50 -6.42
C ASN A 92 48.23 -30.06 -5.41
N ASP A 93 48.47 -30.35 -4.15
CA ASP A 93 48.01 -29.51 -3.05
C ASP A 93 48.23 -28.08 -3.53
N LEU A 94 47.15 -27.29 -3.55
CA LEU A 94 47.19 -25.87 -3.90
C LEU A 94 48.42 -25.27 -3.20
N ASP A 95 49.32 -24.64 -3.96
CA ASP A 95 50.42 -23.92 -3.34
C ASP A 95 49.82 -22.97 -2.30
N SER A 96 50.45 -22.86 -1.13
CA SER A 96 49.94 -22.07 0.00
C SER A 96 49.49 -20.66 -0.43
N GLY A 97 50.19 -20.06 -1.40
CA GLY A 97 49.83 -18.78 -2.02
C GLY A 97 48.56 -18.81 -2.87
N GLU A 98 48.29 -19.88 -3.61
CA GLU A 98 47.04 -20.04 -4.39
C GLU A 98 45.84 -20.28 -3.46
N ALA A 99 46.00 -21.11 -2.43
CA ALA A 99 44.95 -21.34 -1.43
C ALA A 99 44.57 -20.05 -0.68
N ASP A 100 45.55 -19.21 -0.34
CA ASP A 100 45.30 -17.93 0.32
C ASP A 100 44.70 -16.89 -0.64
N PHE A 101 45.05 -16.92 -1.93
CA PHE A 101 44.41 -16.10 -2.95
C PHE A 101 42.92 -16.42 -3.09
N PHE A 102 42.53 -17.70 -3.18
CA PHE A 102 41.11 -18.08 -3.25
C PHE A 102 40.33 -17.71 -1.98
N LYS A 103 40.93 -17.89 -0.79
CA LYS A 103 40.32 -17.42 0.47
C LYS A 103 40.12 -15.90 0.48
N GLN A 104 41.05 -15.14 -0.07
CA GLN A 104 40.91 -13.69 -0.16
C GLN A 104 39.82 -13.30 -1.17
N LEU A 105 39.76 -13.96 -2.32
CA LEU A 105 38.72 -13.76 -3.33
C LEU A 105 37.33 -14.06 -2.76
N ASP A 106 37.18 -15.13 -1.97
CA ASP A 106 35.92 -15.49 -1.31
C ASP A 106 35.50 -14.43 -0.30
N LYS A 107 36.44 -13.89 0.47
CA LYS A 107 36.18 -12.76 1.40
C LYS A 107 35.76 -11.51 0.65
N ASP A 108 36.47 -11.16 -0.42
CA ASP A 108 36.16 -9.98 -1.24
C ASP A 108 34.79 -10.14 -1.93
N ALA A 109 34.48 -11.33 -2.43
CA ALA A 109 33.17 -11.66 -3.00
C ALA A 109 32.05 -11.53 -1.97
N ALA A 110 32.27 -11.98 -0.73
CA ALA A 110 31.31 -11.82 0.36
C ALA A 110 31.09 -10.33 0.69
N ILE A 111 32.16 -9.53 0.76
CA ILE A 111 32.07 -8.07 0.99
C ILE A 111 31.29 -7.39 -0.13
N VAL A 112 31.60 -7.70 -1.40
CA VAL A 112 30.89 -7.15 -2.56
C VAL A 112 29.41 -7.54 -2.54
N GLU A 113 29.09 -8.77 -2.13
CA GLU A 113 27.70 -9.21 -2.00
C GLU A 113 26.97 -8.44 -0.88
N GLU A 114 27.60 -8.23 0.28
CA GLU A 114 27.04 -7.42 1.36
C GLU A 114 26.84 -5.96 0.94
N ASP A 115 27.81 -5.36 0.29
CA ASP A 115 27.72 -3.99 -0.25
C ASP A 115 26.60 -3.86 -1.29
N ALA A 116 26.46 -4.86 -2.18
CA ALA A 116 25.38 -4.90 -3.15
C ALA A 116 24.00 -4.97 -2.47
N LYS A 117 23.87 -5.78 -1.40
CA LYS A 117 22.65 -5.86 -0.59
C LYS A 117 22.36 -4.54 0.12
N ALA A 118 23.36 -3.92 0.73
CA ALA A 118 23.24 -2.63 1.41
C ALA A 118 22.79 -1.53 0.44
N LYS A 119 23.43 -1.44 -0.74
CA LYS A 119 23.09 -0.47 -1.78
C LYS A 119 21.69 -0.70 -2.37
N ALA A 120 21.28 -1.97 -2.54
CA ALA A 120 19.93 -2.33 -2.98
C ALA A 120 18.85 -2.00 -1.95
N ASN A 121 19.22 -1.90 -0.67
CA ASN A 121 18.32 -1.55 0.42
C ASN A 121 18.00 -0.05 0.47
N ILE A 122 18.77 0.81 -0.19
CA ILE A 122 18.53 2.26 -0.19
C ILE A 122 17.49 2.60 -1.27
N VAL A 123 16.56 3.50 -0.95
CA VAL A 123 15.64 4.09 -1.92
C VAL A 123 16.39 5.13 -2.75
N HIS A 124 16.79 4.74 -3.95
CA HIS A 124 17.38 5.65 -4.92
C HIS A 124 16.29 6.47 -5.62
N GLY A 125 16.60 7.73 -5.93
CA GLY A 125 15.77 8.55 -6.82
C GLY A 125 15.73 7.97 -8.24
N PHE A 126 14.78 8.43 -9.05
CA PHE A 126 14.62 7.95 -10.42
C PHE A 126 15.69 8.48 -11.40
N ASN A 127 16.61 9.33 -10.93
CA ASN A 127 17.70 9.88 -11.76
C ASN A 127 18.84 8.86 -11.97
N SER A 128 18.91 7.82 -11.15
CA SER A 128 20.01 6.83 -11.19
C SER A 128 19.81 5.77 -12.29
N HIS A 129 18.57 5.46 -12.71
CA HIS A 129 18.29 4.47 -13.78
C HIS A 129 17.00 4.80 -14.57
N ARG A 130 17.10 4.90 -15.91
CA ARG A 130 16.01 5.24 -16.85
C ARG A 130 14.84 4.24 -16.86
N SER A 131 15.07 2.99 -16.47
CA SER A 131 14.10 1.88 -16.46
C SER A 131 13.33 1.74 -15.14
N ALA A 132 13.66 2.53 -14.11
CA ALA A 132 12.98 2.51 -12.79
C ALA A 132 11.89 3.58 -12.65
N VAL A 133 11.61 4.35 -13.71
CA VAL A 133 10.67 5.47 -13.66
C VAL A 133 9.25 4.96 -13.47
N VAL A 134 8.69 5.26 -12.29
CA VAL A 134 7.27 5.06 -12.00
C VAL A 134 6.61 6.44 -12.00
N PRO A 135 6.03 6.91 -13.13
CA PRO A 135 5.67 8.33 -13.32
C PRO A 135 4.70 8.88 -12.27
N TRP A 136 3.85 8.03 -11.69
CA TRP A 136 2.88 8.44 -10.68
C TRP A 136 3.55 8.76 -9.33
N LEU A 137 4.60 8.03 -8.92
CA LEU A 137 5.34 8.26 -7.67
C LEU A 137 6.01 9.63 -7.66
N ARG A 138 6.61 10.03 -8.79
CA ARG A 138 7.21 11.36 -8.97
C ARG A 138 6.15 12.47 -8.97
N ARG A 139 5.03 12.26 -9.69
CA ARG A 139 3.96 13.27 -9.81
C ARG A 139 3.38 13.69 -8.45
N ILE A 140 3.30 12.73 -7.52
CA ILE A 140 2.75 12.97 -6.19
C ILE A 140 3.83 13.28 -5.13
N GLY A 141 5.12 13.14 -5.47
CA GLY A 141 6.24 13.46 -4.58
C GLY A 141 6.67 12.33 -3.63
N ILE A 142 6.19 11.08 -3.82
CA ILE A 142 6.62 9.95 -2.98
C ILE A 142 8.10 9.65 -3.18
N GLU A 143 8.58 9.76 -4.41
CA GLU A 143 10.00 9.54 -4.76
C GLU A 143 10.90 10.44 -3.91
N GLU A 144 10.56 11.72 -3.79
CA GLU A 144 11.33 12.69 -3.05
C GLU A 144 11.26 12.44 -1.54
N HIS A 145 10.05 12.20 -1.02
CA HIS A 145 9.82 11.96 0.41
C HIS A 145 10.48 10.70 0.97
N THR A 146 10.70 9.70 0.12
CA THR A 146 11.30 8.41 0.53
C THR A 146 12.75 8.26 0.12
N ARG A 147 13.33 9.25 -0.58
CA ARG A 147 14.68 9.18 -1.11
C ARG A 147 15.71 9.03 0.01
N GLY A 148 16.66 8.12 -0.20
CA GLY A 148 17.76 7.84 0.73
C GLY A 148 17.36 6.95 1.91
N LEU A 149 16.07 6.71 2.15
CA LEU A 149 15.64 5.85 3.24
C LEU A 149 16.02 4.40 2.95
N LYS A 150 16.35 3.64 4.01
CA LYS A 150 16.52 2.20 3.92
C LYS A 150 15.16 1.53 3.88
N LYS A 151 14.94 0.65 2.91
CA LYS A 151 13.65 -0.04 2.70
C LYS A 151 13.28 -0.92 3.89
N ASP A 152 14.27 -1.50 4.56
CA ASP A 152 14.04 -2.26 5.79
C ASP A 152 13.55 -1.37 6.93
N GLU A 153 14.12 -0.18 7.10
CA GLU A 153 13.64 0.80 8.09
C GLU A 153 12.24 1.30 7.75
N MET A 154 11.96 1.55 6.46
CA MET A 154 10.61 1.90 6.01
C MET A 154 9.61 0.82 6.41
N HIS A 155 9.92 -0.45 6.18
CA HIS A 155 9.04 -1.54 6.58
C HIS A 155 8.92 -1.67 8.11
N ALA A 156 10.05 -1.60 8.81
CA ALA A 156 10.09 -1.65 10.27
C ALA A 156 9.28 -0.50 10.89
N SER A 157 9.19 0.67 10.25
CA SER A 157 8.45 1.82 10.80
C SER A 157 6.97 1.53 11.02
N PHE A 158 6.37 0.61 10.25
CA PHE A 158 4.94 0.27 10.35
C PHE A 158 4.67 -1.22 10.63
N ALA A 159 5.71 -2.00 10.94
CA ALA A 159 5.56 -3.41 11.29
C ALA A 159 4.88 -3.55 12.66
N VAL A 160 3.61 -4.00 12.66
CA VAL A 160 2.81 -4.18 13.89
C VAL A 160 3.51 -5.17 14.84
N PRO A 161 3.64 -4.84 16.14
CA PRO A 161 4.18 -5.75 17.16
C PRO A 161 3.46 -7.09 17.18
N LYS A 162 4.21 -8.17 17.35
CA LYS A 162 3.65 -9.53 17.38
C LYS A 162 3.07 -9.89 18.74
N ASN A 163 3.67 -9.37 19.79
CA ASN A 163 3.35 -9.57 21.20
C ASN A 163 3.56 -8.26 21.97
N ALA A 164 3.22 -8.27 23.25
CA ALA A 164 3.36 -7.11 24.14
C ALA A 164 4.78 -6.94 24.72
N ASP A 165 5.73 -7.82 24.37
CA ASP A 165 7.03 -7.87 25.05
C ASP A 165 7.93 -6.67 24.68
N ASP A 166 7.91 -6.25 23.41
CA ASP A 166 8.78 -5.17 22.92
C ASP A 166 8.16 -3.76 23.10
N GLU A 167 6.86 -3.63 22.83
CA GLU A 167 6.13 -2.35 22.86
C GLU A 167 4.74 -2.55 23.50
N PRO A 168 4.67 -2.75 24.84
CA PRO A 168 3.44 -3.16 25.52
C PRO A 168 2.30 -2.14 25.40
N GLU A 169 2.60 -0.85 25.57
CA GLU A 169 1.60 0.23 25.50
C GLU A 169 1.04 0.34 24.07
N LEU A 170 1.92 0.33 23.06
CA LEU A 170 1.49 0.33 21.67
C LEU A 170 0.66 -0.91 21.35
N PHE A 171 1.08 -2.09 21.82
CA PHE A 171 0.33 -3.32 21.59
C PHE A 171 -1.11 -3.21 22.12
N LEU A 172 -1.28 -2.70 23.35
CA LEU A 172 -2.60 -2.48 23.94
C LEU A 172 -3.41 -1.43 23.16
N MET A 173 -2.78 -0.34 22.74
CA MET A 173 -3.43 0.68 21.89
C MET A 173 -3.95 0.06 20.59
N LEU A 174 -3.15 -0.76 19.90
CA LEU A 174 -3.52 -1.41 18.65
C LEU A 174 -4.60 -2.48 18.82
N GLU A 175 -4.66 -3.14 19.98
CA GLU A 175 -5.72 -4.07 20.32
C GLU A 175 -7.08 -3.35 20.42
N LEU A 176 -7.09 -2.17 21.05
CA LEU A 176 -8.31 -1.43 21.35
C LEU A 176 -8.75 -0.45 20.25
N ALA A 177 -7.84 0.02 19.40
CA ALA A 177 -8.10 1.08 18.41
C ALA A 177 -9.31 0.82 17.50
N LEU A 178 -9.57 -0.45 17.18
CA LEU A 178 -10.70 -0.85 16.33
C LEU A 178 -11.57 -1.91 17.00
N SER A 179 -11.40 -2.17 18.30
CA SER A 179 -12.12 -3.25 18.99
C SER A 179 -13.63 -3.04 18.99
N ARG A 180 -14.07 -1.77 18.98
CA ARG A 180 -15.48 -1.37 18.90
C ARG A 180 -16.15 -1.76 17.58
N PHE A 181 -15.37 -2.00 16.53
CA PHE A 181 -15.85 -2.40 15.20
C PHE A 181 -15.80 -3.92 14.98
N HIS A 182 -15.27 -4.69 15.95
CA HIS A 182 -15.41 -6.13 15.95
C HIS A 182 -16.83 -6.50 16.39
N THR A 183 -17.58 -7.16 15.50
CA THR A 183 -18.92 -7.63 15.79
C THR A 183 -18.87 -8.74 16.85
N ALA A 184 -19.37 -8.46 18.05
CA ALA A 184 -19.79 -9.53 18.96
C ALA A 184 -21.07 -10.16 18.37
N ALA A 185 -20.99 -11.41 17.96
CA ALA A 185 -22.03 -12.20 17.31
C ALA A 185 -23.23 -12.56 18.22
N VAL A 186 -23.55 -11.73 19.21
CA VAL A 186 -24.64 -12.01 20.16
C VAL A 186 -25.75 -10.99 19.99
N GLY A 187 -26.88 -11.49 19.45
CA GLY A 187 -28.23 -11.01 19.70
C GLY A 187 -28.61 -9.63 19.13
N ARG A 188 -29.49 -9.69 18.11
CA ARG A 188 -30.14 -8.56 17.39
C ARG A 188 -29.22 -7.84 16.42
N ALA A 189 -29.67 -7.76 15.17
CA ALA A 189 -29.01 -7.03 14.10
C ALA A 189 -28.62 -5.62 14.57
N ARG A 190 -27.32 -5.38 14.70
CA ARG A 190 -26.77 -4.04 14.93
C ARG A 190 -26.59 -3.40 13.57
N GLY A 191 -27.00 -2.14 13.42
CA GLY A 191 -26.98 -1.40 12.14
C GLY A 191 -25.59 -1.18 11.53
N PHE A 192 -24.52 -1.73 12.13
CA PHE A 192 -23.16 -1.61 11.67
C PHE A 192 -22.46 -2.97 11.61
N ASP A 193 -23.04 -3.91 10.86
CA ASP A 193 -22.22 -4.99 10.30
C ASP A 193 -21.66 -4.48 8.96
N PRO A 194 -20.35 -4.13 8.89
CA PRO A 194 -19.78 -3.79 7.61
C PRO A 194 -19.95 -5.01 6.71
N LYS A 195 -20.76 -4.89 5.64
CA LYS A 195 -20.97 -5.90 4.57
C LYS A 195 -19.69 -6.14 3.75
N LYS A 196 -18.55 -6.20 4.43
CA LYS A 196 -17.22 -6.37 3.88
C LYS A 196 -16.76 -7.76 4.23
N GLU A 197 -16.25 -8.46 3.23
CA GLU A 197 -15.74 -9.82 3.39
C GLU A 197 -14.71 -9.85 4.55
N PRO A 198 -14.74 -10.88 5.44
CA PRO A 198 -13.96 -10.89 6.67
C PRO A 198 -12.45 -10.70 6.50
N ASN A 199 -11.84 -11.30 5.46
CA ASN A 199 -10.41 -11.15 5.19
C ASN A 199 -10.07 -9.74 4.71
N THR A 200 -10.96 -9.14 3.92
CA THR A 200 -10.85 -7.76 3.47
C THR A 200 -10.95 -6.80 4.66
N ARG A 201 -11.87 -7.06 5.60
CA ARG A 201 -11.98 -6.31 6.86
C ARG A 201 -10.69 -6.42 7.69
N LYS A 202 -10.17 -7.64 7.86
CA LYS A 202 -8.91 -7.89 8.58
C LYS A 202 -7.74 -7.14 7.95
N THR A 203 -7.65 -7.17 6.63
CA THR A 203 -6.61 -6.45 5.86
C THR A 203 -6.73 -4.94 6.06
N ASN A 204 -7.93 -4.39 5.96
CA ASN A 204 -8.16 -2.95 6.14
C ASN A 204 -7.81 -2.48 7.56
N PHE A 205 -8.28 -3.21 8.58
CA PHE A 205 -7.92 -2.93 9.98
C PHE A 205 -6.42 -3.07 10.21
N GLY A 206 -5.77 -4.02 9.54
CA GLY A 206 -4.32 -4.15 9.51
C GLY A 206 -3.62 -2.87 9.05
N TYR A 207 -4.07 -2.23 7.96
CA TYR A 207 -3.48 -0.96 7.50
C TYR A 207 -3.61 0.16 8.52
N TRP A 208 -4.71 0.23 9.27
CA TRP A 208 -4.86 1.25 10.32
C TRP A 208 -3.94 0.98 11.51
N LYS A 209 -3.76 -0.29 11.90
CA LYS A 209 -2.79 -0.66 12.94
C LYS A 209 -1.35 -0.34 12.53
N GLN A 210 -1.01 -0.60 11.26
CA GLN A 210 0.27 -0.21 10.67
C GLN A 210 0.44 1.32 10.70
N PHE A 211 -0.62 2.08 10.40
CA PHE A 211 -0.59 3.54 10.47
C PHE A 211 -0.35 4.06 11.90
N LEU A 212 -1.02 3.51 12.91
CA LEU A 212 -0.80 3.89 14.30
C LEU A 212 0.61 3.53 14.78
N THR A 213 1.12 2.36 14.38
CA THR A 213 2.51 1.95 14.63
C THR A 213 3.50 2.95 14.03
N TYR A 214 3.27 3.34 12.77
CA TYR A 214 4.07 4.34 12.09
C TYR A 214 4.07 5.68 12.82
N CYS A 215 2.90 6.15 13.24
CA CYS A 215 2.81 7.40 13.97
C CYS A 215 3.52 7.33 15.32
N TYR A 216 3.38 6.22 16.05
CA TYR A 216 4.08 6.02 17.32
C TYR A 216 5.60 6.10 17.12
N ARG A 217 6.17 5.28 16.23
CA ARG A 217 7.63 5.19 16.04
C ARG A 217 8.23 6.44 15.42
N VAL A 218 7.56 7.02 14.42
CA VAL A 218 8.14 8.08 13.59
C VAL A 218 7.68 9.47 14.00
N ALA A 219 6.40 9.65 14.30
CA ALA A 219 5.87 10.99 14.61
C ALA A 219 5.93 11.34 16.10
N TYR A 220 5.73 10.36 16.98
CA TYR A 220 5.64 10.57 18.43
C TYR A 220 6.98 10.33 19.14
N CYS A 221 7.58 9.15 19.00
CA CYS A 221 8.89 8.85 19.59
C CYS A 221 10.04 9.51 18.81
N GLY A 222 9.97 9.43 17.47
CA GLY A 222 11.01 9.93 16.58
C GLY A 222 12.27 9.05 16.55
N GLY A 223 13.22 9.41 15.69
CA GLY A 223 14.53 8.75 15.60
C GLY A 223 14.51 7.33 15.03
N HIS A 224 13.49 6.94 14.27
CA HIS A 224 13.36 5.60 13.70
C HIS A 224 14.26 5.40 12.47
N PHE A 225 14.37 6.44 11.62
CA PHE A 225 15.19 6.38 10.42
C PHE A 225 16.63 6.79 10.67
N THR A 226 17.59 6.02 10.15
CA THR A 226 19.00 6.41 10.20
C THR A 226 19.36 7.28 8.99
N THR A 227 20.13 8.35 9.23
CA THR A 227 20.69 9.20 8.18
C THR A 227 22.14 8.81 7.91
N ALA A 228 22.51 8.70 6.64
CA ALA A 228 23.91 8.51 6.25
C ALA A 228 24.66 9.84 6.10
N ASP A 229 23.91 10.94 5.97
CA ASP A 229 24.38 12.29 5.72
C ASP A 229 23.53 13.26 6.57
N ASP A 230 24.15 14.28 7.15
CA ASP A 230 23.47 15.23 8.05
C ASP A 230 22.39 16.05 7.32
N ASP A 231 22.50 16.18 6.00
CA ASP A 231 21.55 16.88 5.14
C ASP A 231 20.36 16.01 4.68
N GLN A 232 20.34 14.72 5.03
CA GLN A 232 19.28 13.81 4.60
C GLN A 232 17.97 14.07 5.35
N ARG A 233 16.96 14.58 4.62
CA ARG A 233 15.62 14.79 5.17
C ARG A 233 14.94 13.46 5.50
N THR A 234 14.65 13.23 6.78
CA THR A 234 13.88 12.06 7.23
C THR A 234 12.38 12.38 7.33
N PRO A 235 11.50 11.38 7.37
CA PRO A 235 10.08 11.59 7.64
C PRO A 235 9.82 12.35 8.96
N GLU A 236 10.59 12.06 10.02
CA GLU A 236 10.48 12.77 11.30
C GLU A 236 10.72 14.27 11.15
N SER A 237 11.73 14.66 10.35
CA SER A 237 12.02 16.09 10.09
C SER A 237 10.93 16.82 9.31
N SER A 238 10.02 16.08 8.66
CA SER A 238 8.94 16.63 7.85
C SER A 238 7.60 16.65 8.59
N ILE A 239 7.35 15.65 9.44
CA ILE A 239 6.12 15.52 10.21
C ILE A 239 6.11 16.53 11.35
N GLN A 240 5.02 17.26 11.47
CA GLN A 240 4.84 18.25 12.55
C GLN A 240 3.54 17.96 13.28
N LEU A 241 3.62 17.22 14.39
CA LEU A 241 2.44 17.02 15.23
C LEU A 241 1.96 18.37 15.77
N THR A 242 0.65 18.58 15.79
CA THR A 242 0.09 19.76 16.45
C THR A 242 0.08 19.52 17.97
N GLY A 243 0.09 20.58 18.78
CA GLY A 243 -0.01 20.42 20.24
C GLY A 243 -1.28 19.67 20.69
N ALA A 244 -2.35 19.67 19.89
CA ALA A 244 -3.54 18.84 20.13
C ALA A 244 -3.28 17.35 19.84
N GLN A 245 -2.50 17.04 18.80
CA GLN A 245 -2.10 15.67 18.47
C GLN A 245 -1.12 15.10 19.51
N GLU A 246 -0.14 15.90 19.96
CA GLU A 246 0.79 15.51 21.03
C GLU A 246 0.02 15.21 22.33
N LYS A 247 -0.89 16.09 22.74
CA LYS A 247 -1.75 15.84 23.91
C LYS A 247 -2.62 14.59 23.78
N ALA A 248 -3.15 14.33 22.58
CA ALA A 248 -3.94 13.13 22.34
C ALA A 248 -3.10 11.85 22.38
N TRP A 249 -1.85 11.92 21.93
CA TRP A 249 -0.88 10.82 22.08
C TRP A 249 -0.54 10.57 23.54
N GLU A 250 -0.17 11.61 24.28
CA GLU A 250 0.15 11.51 25.70
C GLU A 250 -1.02 10.90 26.49
N ALA A 251 -2.25 11.37 26.25
CA ALA A 251 -3.43 10.81 26.90
C ALA A 251 -3.65 9.33 26.56
N ALA A 252 -3.48 8.95 25.29
CA ALA A 252 -3.62 7.54 24.87
C ALA A 252 -2.50 6.65 25.43
N PHE A 253 -1.28 7.15 25.49
CA PHE A 253 -0.14 6.45 26.06
C PHE A 253 -0.33 6.26 27.56
N GLN A 254 -0.70 7.32 28.29
CA GLN A 254 -0.96 7.26 29.73
C GLN A 254 -2.10 6.30 30.07
N SER A 255 -3.22 6.33 29.32
CA SER A 255 -4.28 5.35 29.51
C SER A 255 -3.84 3.90 29.22
N ALA A 256 -2.86 3.70 28.33
CA ALA A 256 -2.28 2.38 28.08
C ALA A 256 -1.37 1.93 29.22
N VAL A 257 -0.52 2.82 29.76
CA VAL A 257 0.32 2.58 30.95
C VAL A 257 -0.54 2.20 32.16
N GLU A 258 -1.62 2.95 32.38
CA GLU A 258 -2.57 2.71 33.47
C GLU A 258 -3.48 1.50 33.23
N GLN A 259 -3.43 0.89 32.04
CA GLN A 259 -4.30 -0.19 31.59
C GLN A 259 -5.81 0.15 31.70
N ASP A 260 -6.17 1.43 31.62
CA ASP A 260 -7.55 1.89 31.60
C ASP A 260 -8.18 1.60 30.22
N ARG A 261 -8.55 0.33 30.00
CA ARG A 261 -9.10 -0.11 28.70
C ARG A 261 -10.37 0.68 28.29
N PRO A 262 -11.31 1.02 29.19
CA PRO A 262 -12.42 1.92 28.85
C PRO A 262 -11.96 3.30 28.38
N GLY A 263 -11.17 4.03 29.18
CA GLY A 263 -10.71 5.37 28.83
C GLY A 263 -9.83 5.37 27.58
N LEU A 264 -8.95 4.37 27.46
CA LEU A 264 -8.07 4.16 26.31
C LEU A 264 -8.85 4.09 24.99
N ARG A 265 -10.02 3.43 24.97
CA ARG A 265 -10.85 3.36 23.75
C ARG A 265 -11.38 4.73 23.32
N ASP A 266 -11.68 5.61 24.27
CA ASP A 266 -12.19 6.94 23.99
C ASP A 266 -11.07 7.87 23.53
N VAL A 267 -9.93 7.88 24.22
CA VAL A 267 -8.77 8.71 23.84
C VAL A 267 -8.14 8.25 22.52
N ILE A 268 -8.14 6.95 22.18
CA ILE A 268 -7.69 6.49 20.85
C ILE A 268 -8.61 6.98 19.74
N LEU A 269 -9.92 7.09 19.99
CA LEU A 269 -10.84 7.66 19.00
C LEU A 269 -10.55 9.15 18.78
N VAL A 270 -10.30 9.89 19.86
CA VAL A 270 -9.89 11.31 19.80
C VAL A 270 -8.56 11.46 19.05
N LEU A 271 -7.55 10.65 19.39
CA LEU A 271 -6.26 10.62 18.70
C LEU A 271 -6.42 10.30 17.20
N SER A 272 -7.21 9.28 16.87
CA SER A 272 -7.49 8.89 15.49
C SER A 272 -8.11 10.02 14.69
N MET A 273 -9.11 10.71 15.26
CA MET A 273 -9.72 11.88 14.62
C MET A 273 -8.72 13.03 14.47
N ALA A 274 -7.89 13.31 15.49
CA ALA A 274 -6.86 14.34 15.42
C ALA A 274 -5.85 14.08 14.30
N LEU A 275 -5.43 12.83 14.11
CA LEU A 275 -4.53 12.40 13.04
C LEU A 275 -5.19 12.47 11.65
N ILE A 276 -6.46 12.04 11.52
CA ILE A 276 -7.24 12.12 10.27
C ILE A 276 -7.43 13.58 9.85
N CYS A 277 -7.74 14.45 10.80
CA CYS A 277 -8.00 15.86 10.57
C CYS A 277 -6.73 16.71 10.50
N HIS A 278 -5.53 16.12 10.50
CA HIS A 278 -4.26 16.83 10.46
C HIS A 278 -4.20 17.90 9.36
N GLU A 279 -3.82 19.11 9.76
CA GLU A 279 -3.62 20.23 8.85
C GLU A 279 -2.18 20.28 8.40
N PHE A 280 -1.96 19.89 7.15
CA PHE A 280 -0.65 20.01 6.51
C PHE A 280 -0.62 21.32 5.72
N GLY A 281 0.47 22.08 5.86
CA GLY A 281 0.71 23.30 5.10
C GLY A 281 1.04 23.03 3.62
N GLY A 282 1.95 23.82 3.05
CA GLY A 282 2.42 23.61 1.67
C GLY A 282 3.10 22.25 1.44
N ASN A 283 3.64 21.62 2.49
CA ASN A 283 4.22 20.28 2.42
C ASN A 283 3.20 19.21 2.84
N ARG A 284 2.66 18.49 1.86
CA ARG A 284 1.69 17.40 2.10
C ARG A 284 2.21 16.27 2.99
N TYR A 285 3.51 16.04 3.04
CA TYR A 285 4.11 14.97 3.84
C TYR A 285 4.41 15.37 5.29
N SER A 286 4.04 16.60 5.69
CA SER A 286 3.90 16.93 7.11
C SER A 286 2.78 16.16 7.79
N SER A 287 1.79 15.68 7.01
CA SER A 287 0.76 14.78 7.50
C SER A 287 1.34 13.38 7.76
N PRO A 288 1.24 12.85 9.00
CA PRO A 288 1.65 11.49 9.30
C PRO A 288 0.95 10.46 8.41
N LEU A 289 -0.33 10.68 8.08
CA LEU A 289 -1.12 9.78 7.23
C LEU A 289 -0.60 9.73 5.80
N LEU A 290 -0.26 10.89 5.21
CA LEU A 290 0.30 10.94 3.86
C LEU A 290 1.74 10.45 3.80
N SER A 291 2.52 10.69 4.86
CA SER A 291 3.86 10.13 5.02
C SER A 291 3.81 8.59 5.13
N PHE A 292 2.91 8.04 5.94
CA PHE A 292 2.65 6.60 6.01
C PHE A 292 2.25 6.01 4.65
N CYS A 293 1.36 6.68 3.92
CA CYS A 293 1.00 6.24 2.56
C CYS A 293 2.23 6.17 1.65
N ALA A 294 3.18 7.10 1.78
CA ALA A 294 4.43 7.03 1.03
C ALA A 294 5.26 5.80 1.41
N MET A 295 5.34 5.43 2.70
CA MET A 295 6.03 4.22 3.14
C MET A 295 5.42 2.94 2.56
N LEU A 296 4.09 2.90 2.42
CA LEU A 296 3.39 1.78 1.79
C LEU A 296 3.72 1.59 0.30
N SER A 297 4.42 2.53 -0.36
CA SER A 297 4.74 2.41 -1.78
C SER A 297 5.83 1.37 -2.08
N VAL A 298 6.56 0.88 -1.08
CA VAL A 298 7.58 -0.15 -1.22
C VAL A 298 7.03 -1.52 -0.80
N LYS A 299 7.37 -2.56 -1.55
CA LYS A 299 7.05 -3.95 -1.21
C LYS A 299 8.03 -4.45 -0.13
N PRO A 300 7.57 -4.97 1.00
CA PRO A 300 8.42 -5.44 2.09
C PRO A 300 9.43 -6.51 1.66
N TYR A 301 8.93 -7.55 0.98
CA TYR A 301 9.73 -8.75 0.69
C TYR A 301 10.66 -8.58 -0.50
N THR A 302 10.16 -7.95 -1.57
CA THR A 302 10.93 -7.81 -2.81
C THR A 302 11.74 -6.51 -2.85
N LYS A 303 11.56 -5.61 -1.87
CA LYS A 303 12.25 -4.31 -1.81
C LYS A 303 12.11 -3.49 -3.10
N THR A 304 11.01 -3.67 -3.83
CA THR A 304 10.69 -2.96 -5.08
C THR A 304 9.45 -2.09 -4.92
N TRP A 305 9.27 -1.11 -5.81
CA TRP A 305 8.06 -0.28 -5.82
C TRP A 305 6.79 -1.11 -6.05
N LYS A 306 5.68 -0.69 -5.44
CA LYS A 306 4.35 -1.26 -5.70
C LYS A 306 3.83 -0.76 -7.04
N GLU A 307 3.19 -1.67 -7.77
CA GLU A 307 2.41 -1.34 -8.95
C GLU A 307 1.22 -0.44 -8.58
N PRO A 308 0.77 0.47 -9.47
CA PRO A 308 -0.33 1.40 -9.19
C PRO A 308 -1.60 0.70 -8.69
N GLY A 309 -1.98 -0.44 -9.29
CA GLY A 309 -3.18 -1.19 -8.89
C GLY A 309 -3.10 -1.74 -7.47
N ASN A 310 -1.94 -2.27 -7.07
CA ASN A 310 -1.74 -2.82 -5.73
C ASN A 310 -1.68 -1.71 -4.68
N TYR A 311 -1.07 -0.56 -5.02
CA TYR A 311 -1.04 0.59 -4.14
C TYR A 311 -2.44 1.20 -3.93
N ASN A 312 -3.27 1.26 -4.98
CA ASN A 312 -4.66 1.70 -4.87
C ASN A 312 -5.49 0.82 -3.92
N SER A 313 -5.22 -0.48 -3.89
CA SER A 313 -5.86 -1.39 -2.93
C SER A 313 -5.51 -1.04 -1.49
N CYS A 314 -4.23 -0.77 -1.20
CA CYS A 314 -3.79 -0.31 0.13
C CYS A 314 -4.50 0.99 0.53
N LEU A 315 -4.50 2.00 -0.35
CA LEU A 315 -5.15 3.28 -0.08
C LEU A 315 -6.67 3.14 0.14
N SER A 316 -7.33 2.31 -0.66
CA SER A 316 -8.77 2.06 -0.51
C SER A 316 -9.09 1.42 0.84
N GLY A 317 -8.20 0.56 1.34
CA GLY A 317 -8.32 -0.02 2.68
C GLY A 317 -8.20 1.02 3.79
N VAL A 318 -7.20 1.90 3.70
CA VAL A 318 -7.01 3.02 4.65
C VAL A 318 -8.22 3.97 4.62
N ILE A 319 -8.64 4.41 3.43
CA ILE A 319 -9.80 5.30 3.26
C ILE A 319 -11.05 4.71 3.90
N TRP A 320 -11.27 3.41 3.71
CA TRP A 320 -12.43 2.73 4.28
C TRP A 320 -12.42 2.74 5.82
N VAL A 321 -11.25 2.56 6.46
CA VAL A 321 -11.16 2.67 7.93
C VAL A 321 -11.31 4.12 8.40
N VAL A 322 -10.77 5.09 7.67
CA VAL A 322 -10.96 6.52 7.97
C VAL A 322 -12.44 6.89 7.93
N GLN A 323 -13.17 6.45 6.90
CA GLN A 323 -14.61 6.67 6.79
C GLN A 323 -15.37 6.07 7.97
N LEU A 324 -14.98 4.86 8.37
CA LEU A 324 -15.54 4.17 9.53
C LEU A 324 -15.34 4.96 10.83
N ILE A 325 -14.12 5.47 11.06
CA ILE A 325 -13.79 6.25 12.26
C ILE A 325 -14.55 7.58 12.28
N ILE A 326 -14.57 8.32 11.16
CA ILE A 326 -15.29 9.60 11.06
C ILE A 326 -16.78 9.41 11.35
N PHE A 327 -17.39 8.39 10.75
CA PHE A 327 -18.79 8.08 10.98
C PHE A 327 -19.05 7.74 12.45
N HIS A 328 -18.25 6.85 13.04
CA HIS A 328 -18.40 6.45 14.43
C HIS A 328 -18.25 7.62 15.40
N ALA A 329 -17.20 8.44 15.22
CA ALA A 329 -16.99 9.63 16.04
C ALA A 329 -18.17 10.61 15.96
N SER A 330 -18.72 10.79 14.75
CA SER A 330 -19.89 11.66 14.54
C SER A 330 -21.14 11.11 15.23
N ALA A 331 -21.41 9.81 15.09
CA ALA A 331 -22.52 9.14 15.76
C ALA A 331 -22.41 9.14 17.29
N CYS A 332 -21.20 9.03 17.84
CA CYS A 332 -20.96 9.17 19.28
C CYS A 332 -21.31 10.58 19.79
N LEU A 333 -20.98 11.62 19.02
CA LEU A 333 -21.31 13.00 19.38
C LEU A 333 -22.82 13.27 19.28
N GLU A 334 -23.50 12.71 18.28
CA GLU A 334 -24.96 12.80 18.18
C GLU A 334 -25.66 12.10 19.35
N LYS A 335 -25.20 10.90 19.72
CA LYS A 335 -25.71 10.19 20.90
C LYS A 335 -25.51 10.98 22.20
N ALA A 336 -24.47 11.80 22.26
CA ALA A 336 -24.21 12.71 23.38
C ALA A 336 -24.95 14.06 23.26
N GLU A 337 -25.86 14.20 22.29
CA GLU A 337 -26.61 15.44 22.00
C GLU A 337 -25.72 16.64 21.66
N LEU A 338 -24.48 16.39 21.20
CA LEU A 338 -23.50 17.42 20.84
C LEU A 338 -23.55 17.80 19.36
N GLY A 339 -24.54 17.35 18.59
CA GLY A 339 -24.79 17.77 17.21
C GLY A 339 -25.04 16.62 16.23
N ASP A 340 -25.53 16.97 15.05
CA ASP A 340 -25.98 16.01 14.04
C ASP A 340 -24.81 15.30 13.30
N THR A 341 -24.94 13.98 13.11
CA THR A 341 -23.92 13.16 12.44
C THR A 341 -23.68 13.61 11.00
N LEU A 342 -24.75 13.88 10.24
CA LEU A 342 -24.64 14.23 8.83
C LEU A 342 -23.96 15.59 8.65
N GLU A 343 -24.33 16.59 9.45
CA GLU A 343 -23.71 17.91 9.43
C GLU A 343 -22.22 17.85 9.79
N ARG A 344 -21.84 17.05 10.78
CA ARG A 344 -20.42 16.83 11.12
C ARG A 344 -19.65 16.16 10.00
N ILE A 345 -20.22 15.13 9.37
CA ILE A 345 -19.61 14.47 8.20
C ILE A 345 -19.44 15.47 7.05
N LYS A 346 -20.45 16.31 6.77
CA LYS A 346 -20.37 17.37 5.76
C LYS A 346 -19.25 18.36 6.09
N GLN A 347 -19.12 18.77 7.35
CA GLN A 347 -18.06 19.66 7.81
C GLN A 347 -16.67 19.04 7.57
N TYR A 348 -16.44 17.80 8.01
CA TYR A 348 -15.17 17.10 7.80
C TYR A 348 -14.85 16.98 6.30
N CYS A 349 -15.82 16.57 5.48
CA CYS A 349 -15.67 16.49 4.03
C CYS A 349 -15.35 17.86 3.42
N GLY A 350 -16.02 18.92 3.86
CA GLY A 350 -15.80 20.29 3.42
C GLY A 350 -14.38 20.79 3.72
N CYS A 351 -13.87 20.53 4.92
CA CYS A 351 -12.49 20.83 5.31
C CYS A 351 -11.49 20.07 4.43
N LEU A 352 -11.68 18.76 4.24
CA LEU A 352 -10.80 17.92 3.40
C LEU A 352 -10.79 18.38 1.92
N LEU A 353 -11.94 18.74 1.36
CA LEU A 353 -12.05 19.25 -0.01
C LEU A 353 -11.42 20.63 -0.16
N SER A 354 -11.57 21.51 0.84
CA SER A 354 -10.96 22.85 0.83
C SER A 354 -9.42 22.76 0.84
N ARG A 355 -8.85 21.81 1.61
CA ARG A 355 -7.40 21.52 1.61
C ARG A 355 -6.89 21.02 0.27
N ARG A 356 -7.68 20.23 -0.47
CA ARG A 356 -7.32 19.83 -1.84
C ARG A 356 -7.20 21.03 -2.78
N ARG A 357 -8.03 22.06 -2.60
CA ARG A 357 -8.02 23.27 -3.45
C ARG A 357 -6.82 24.18 -3.15
N SER A 358 -6.39 24.29 -1.90
CA SER A 358 -5.20 25.08 -1.53
C SER A 358 -3.91 24.50 -2.10
N LEU A 359 -3.76 23.17 -2.07
CA LEU A 359 -2.66 22.43 -2.72
C LEU A 359 -2.56 22.67 -4.25
N GLY A 360 -3.69 22.96 -4.91
CA GLY A 360 -3.74 23.23 -6.34
C GLY A 360 -3.29 24.65 -6.73
N ARG A 361 -3.44 25.63 -5.82
CA ARG A 361 -3.09 27.04 -6.11
C ARG A 361 -1.59 27.33 -5.96
N THR A 362 -0.90 26.65 -5.04
CA THR A 362 0.54 26.84 -4.80
C THR A 362 1.42 26.43 -5.98
N LYS A 363 0.93 25.59 -6.91
CA LYS A 363 1.67 25.24 -8.14
C LYS A 363 1.59 26.30 -9.26
N HIS A 364 0.71 27.29 -9.16
CA HIS A 364 0.55 28.31 -10.22
C HIS A 364 1.08 29.70 -9.85
N SER A 365 1.45 29.98 -8.60
CA SER A 365 1.96 31.32 -8.21
C SER A 365 3.48 31.48 -8.31
N GLY A 366 4.23 30.45 -8.68
CA GLY A 366 5.71 30.48 -8.72
C GLY A 366 6.33 30.82 -10.07
N MET A 367 5.53 31.12 -11.10
CA MET A 367 6.04 31.25 -12.48
C MET A 367 5.65 32.57 -13.16
N TRP A 368 5.48 33.67 -12.41
CA TRP A 368 5.42 35.01 -13.00
C TRP A 368 5.92 36.06 -12.00
N THR A 369 7.24 36.19 -11.88
CA THR A 369 7.86 37.48 -11.50
C THR A 369 8.83 37.88 -12.60
N ARG A 370 8.54 39.06 -13.15
CA ARG A 370 9.15 39.71 -14.32
C ARG A 370 10.66 39.81 -14.17
N ARG A 371 11.38 39.47 -15.24
CA ARG A 371 12.66 40.13 -15.53
C ARG A 371 12.33 41.56 -15.96
N SER A 372 12.85 42.52 -15.19
CA SER A 372 13.16 43.87 -15.69
C SER A 372 14.55 43.84 -16.30
#